data_AF-A0A9N7NSC3-F1
#
_entry.id   AF-A0A9N7NSC3-F1
#
_cell.length_a   1.000
_cell.length_b   1.000
_cell.length_c   1.000
_cell.angle_alpha   90.00
_cell.angle_beta   90.00
_cell.angle_gamma   90.00
#
_symmetry.space_group_name_H-M   'P 1'
#
loop_
_entity.id
_entity.type
_entity.pdbx_description
1 polymer ?
#
loop_
_entity_poly.entity_id
_entity_poly.type
_entity_poly.pdbx_seq_one_letter_code
_entity_poly.pdbx_strand_id
1 'polypeptide(L)'
;MNKLSTHNSFLFFLLLLITVLSYPTNGSKIETIANHNSELTNLPFVIIVTEDIIRRICYQTSDFDLCHHILIEFEGQTLYPKPLAHVLSTEKEHVKSTLKKTLWAQDTMQDPRTSNLALRQTYDKCLADYTEAMDMLTRAEKSAEISRH
;
A
#
# COMPACT_ATOMS: atom_id res chain seq x y z
N MET A 1 -18.46 -23.25 5.57
CA MET A 1 -17.29 -22.95 4.72
C MET A 1 -17.47 -21.49 4.28
N ASN A 2 -16.70 -20.47 4.66
CA ASN A 2 -15.27 -20.34 4.96
C ASN A 2 -15.06 -19.31 6.08
N LYS A 3 -14.50 -19.74 7.22
CA LYS A 3 -13.98 -18.84 8.28
C LYS A 3 -12.45 -18.69 8.26
N LEU A 4 -11.78 -19.28 7.25
CA LEU A 4 -10.31 -19.28 7.15
C LEU A 4 -9.73 -18.01 6.49
N SER A 5 -10.53 -17.21 5.78
CA SER A 5 -9.98 -16.13 4.94
C SER A 5 -9.58 -14.87 5.72
N THR A 6 -10.24 -14.59 6.85
CA THR A 6 -9.97 -13.38 7.66
C THR A 6 -8.80 -13.56 8.64
N HIS A 7 -8.48 -14.79 9.03
CA HIS A 7 -7.27 -15.07 9.83
C HIS A 7 -5.97 -14.87 9.06
N ASN A 8 -5.97 -15.14 7.75
CA ASN A 8 -4.77 -15.00 6.93
C ASN A 8 -4.35 -13.54 6.70
N SER A 9 -5.31 -12.60 6.65
CA SER A 9 -5.01 -11.17 6.49
C SER A 9 -4.45 -10.56 7.79
N PHE A 10 -5.00 -10.92 8.95
CA PHE A 10 -4.47 -10.47 10.24
C PHE A 10 -3.06 -11.02 10.52
N LEU A 11 -2.79 -12.27 10.12
CA LEU A 11 -1.46 -12.88 10.21
C LEU A 11 -0.42 -12.16 9.33
N PHE A 12 -0.83 -11.64 8.17
CA PHE A 12 0.05 -10.87 7.28
C PHE A 12 0.51 -9.54 7.91
N PHE A 13 -0.41 -8.80 8.54
CA PHE A 13 -0.06 -7.58 9.29
C PHE A 13 0.82 -7.88 10.52
N LEU A 14 0.59 -9.01 11.19
CA LEU A 14 1.40 -9.43 12.34
C LEU A 14 2.82 -9.87 11.93
N LEU A 15 2.95 -10.58 10.80
CA LEU A 15 4.24 -10.99 10.22
C LEU A 15 5.07 -9.77 9.78
N LEU A 16 4.43 -8.77 9.16
CA LEU A 16 5.08 -7.50 8.80
C LEU A 16 5.60 -6.74 10.03
N LEU A 17 4.88 -6.79 11.16
CA LEU A 17 5.32 -6.13 12.39
C LEU A 17 6.49 -6.87 13.06
N ILE A 18 6.52 -8.20 12.99
CA ILE A 18 7.56 -9.03 13.61
C ILE A 18 8.87 -8.98 12.80
N THR A 19 8.82 -8.91 11.46
CA THR A 19 10.03 -8.85 10.61
C THR A 19 10.77 -7.52 10.71
N VAL A 20 10.07 -6.41 10.96
CA VAL A 20 10.71 -5.10 11.22
C VAL A 20 11.46 -5.08 12.56
N LEU A 21 11.01 -5.89 13.54
CA LEU A 21 11.64 -6.00 14.86
C LEU A 21 12.68 -7.13 14.97
N SER A 22 12.75 -8.04 13.99
CA SER A 22 13.56 -9.27 14.07
C SER A 22 14.62 -9.32 12.98
N TYR A 23 15.64 -8.47 13.10
CA TYR A 23 16.91 -8.70 12.40
C TYR A 23 17.57 -9.98 12.91
N PRO A 24 18.11 -10.85 12.03
CA PRO A 24 19.30 -11.61 12.32
C PRO A 24 20.48 -10.91 11.62
N THR A 25 21.25 -10.16 12.39
CA THR A 25 22.63 -9.81 12.06
C THR A 25 23.47 -11.09 12.09
N ASN A 26 23.60 -11.80 10.98
CA ASN A 26 24.59 -12.87 10.85
C ASN A 26 25.13 -12.96 9.42
N GLY A 27 26.32 -12.37 9.24
CA GLY A 27 27.41 -12.99 8.51
C GLY A 27 27.33 -13.00 6.98
N SER A 28 27.62 -11.86 6.35
CA SER A 28 28.56 -11.83 5.22
C SER A 28 28.98 -10.39 4.98
N LYS A 29 30.30 -10.17 5.00
CA LYS A 29 31.02 -8.89 4.87
C LYS A 29 30.29 -7.87 3.99
N ILE A 30 29.54 -6.99 4.63
CA ILE A 30 29.43 -5.62 4.15
C ILE A 30 30.64 -4.94 4.77
N GLU A 31 31.59 -4.52 3.95
CA GLU A 31 32.58 -3.54 4.37
C GLU A 31 31.84 -2.25 4.66
N THR A 32 31.25 -2.21 5.85
CA THR A 32 30.77 -0.99 6.47
C THR A 32 32.04 -0.19 6.71
N ILE A 33 32.26 0.84 5.90
CA ILE A 33 33.13 1.96 6.29
C ILE A 33 32.36 2.65 7.43
N ALA A 34 32.38 2.02 8.60
CA ALA A 34 31.93 2.57 9.86
C ALA A 34 33.03 3.52 10.27
N ASN A 35 32.89 4.79 9.89
CA ASN A 35 33.63 5.85 10.55
C ASN A 35 33.19 5.80 12.01
N HIS A 36 34.07 5.33 12.88
CA HIS A 36 33.79 4.94 14.25
C HIS A 36 33.71 6.17 15.17
N ASN A 37 32.89 7.15 14.78
CA ASN A 37 32.62 8.34 15.58
C ASN A 37 31.18 8.25 16.10
N SER A 38 31.05 7.85 17.36
CA SER A 38 29.79 7.83 18.13
C SER A 38 29.26 9.23 18.48
N GLU A 39 29.35 10.18 17.54
CA GLU A 39 28.84 11.55 17.64
C GLU A 39 27.82 11.91 16.54
N LEU A 40 27.33 10.93 15.77
CA LEU A 40 26.32 11.18 14.73
C LEU A 40 24.90 10.91 15.24
N THR A 41 24.49 11.69 16.24
CA THR A 41 23.09 11.81 16.64
C THR A 41 22.25 12.39 15.49
N ASN A 42 21.18 11.69 15.10
CA ASN A 42 20.02 12.20 14.33
C ASN A 42 20.28 12.77 12.92
N LEU A 43 20.90 12.01 12.01
CA LEU A 43 20.69 12.27 10.58
C LEU A 43 19.47 11.46 10.10
N PRO A 44 18.46 12.08 9.47
CA PRO A 44 17.33 11.35 8.92
C PRO A 44 17.85 10.33 7.91
N PHE A 45 17.42 9.09 8.05
CA PHE A 45 17.82 8.00 7.15
C PHE A 45 17.23 8.28 5.76
N VAL A 46 18.01 8.93 4.88
CA VAL A 46 17.58 9.23 3.52
C VAL A 46 17.86 8.01 2.65
N ILE A 47 16.81 7.22 2.39
CA ILE A 47 16.86 6.12 1.43
C ILE A 47 16.62 6.70 0.04
N ILE A 48 17.57 6.55 -0.87
CA ILE A 48 17.41 6.89 -2.29
C ILE A 48 16.83 5.68 -3.02
N VAL A 49 15.85 5.93 -3.89
CA VAL A 49 15.28 4.90 -4.76
C VAL A 49 16.33 4.53 -5.81
N THR A 50 16.77 3.29 -5.76
CA THR A 50 17.67 2.67 -6.74
C THR A 50 17.07 1.35 -7.20
N GLU A 51 17.52 0.81 -8.33
CA GLU A 51 17.08 -0.50 -8.85
C GLU A 51 17.16 -1.62 -7.78
N ASP A 52 18.19 -1.62 -6.94
CA ASP A 52 18.34 -2.58 -5.84
C ASP A 52 17.27 -2.39 -4.74
N ILE A 53 16.95 -1.15 -4.39
CA ILE A 53 15.90 -0.83 -3.41
C ILE A 53 14.52 -1.19 -3.98
N ILE A 54 14.25 -0.83 -5.24
CA ILE A 54 13.02 -1.19 -5.96
C ILE A 54 12.83 -2.69 -5.93
N ARG A 55 13.85 -3.46 -6.35
CA ARG A 55 13.79 -4.91 -6.38
C ARG A 55 13.52 -5.51 -5.00
N ARG A 56 14.17 -5.01 -3.94
CA ARG A 56 13.94 -5.46 -2.56
C ARG A 56 12.51 -5.21 -2.09
N ILE A 57 11.94 -4.05 -2.41
CA ILE A 57 10.56 -3.71 -2.05
C ILE A 57 9.58 -4.58 -2.85
N CYS A 58 9.75 -4.66 -4.16
CA CYS A 58 8.80 -5.36 -5.05
C CYS A 58 8.84 -6.88 -4.90
N TYR A 59 9.93 -7.49 -4.41
CA TYR A 59 9.90 -8.91 -4.03
C TYR A 59 8.99 -9.22 -2.82
N GLN A 60 8.60 -8.19 -2.07
CA GLN A 60 7.68 -8.33 -0.93
C GLN A 60 6.22 -8.06 -1.31
N THR A 61 5.94 -7.64 -2.55
CA THR A 61 4.59 -7.38 -3.04
C THR A 61 4.00 -8.59 -3.76
N SER A 62 2.67 -8.63 -3.86
CA SER A 62 1.96 -9.67 -4.61
C SER A 62 2.13 -9.53 -6.13
N ASP A 63 2.40 -8.31 -6.59
CA ASP A 63 2.64 -7.98 -7.99
C ASP A 63 3.98 -7.23 -8.09
N PHE A 64 4.98 -7.93 -8.59
CA PHE A 64 6.33 -7.38 -8.75
C PHE A 64 6.36 -6.35 -9.87
N ASP A 65 5.74 -6.65 -11.02
CA ASP A 65 5.82 -5.83 -12.23
C ASP A 65 5.10 -4.50 -12.03
N LEU A 66 3.92 -4.52 -11.40
CA LEU A 66 3.20 -3.30 -11.03
C LEU A 66 4.01 -2.44 -10.04
N CYS A 67 4.59 -3.06 -9.02
CA CYS A 67 5.43 -2.36 -8.05
C CYS A 67 6.66 -1.72 -8.71
N HIS A 68 7.36 -2.47 -9.56
CA HIS A 68 8.54 -2.00 -10.27
C HIS A 68 8.18 -0.83 -11.17
N HIS A 69 7.10 -0.97 -11.95
CA HIS A 69 6.58 0.08 -12.83
C HIS A 69 6.29 1.39 -12.10
N ILE A 70 5.76 1.32 -10.87
CA ILE A 70 5.48 2.53 -10.08
C ILE A 70 6.76 3.12 -9.48
N LEU A 71 7.61 2.29 -8.87
CA LEU A 71 8.76 2.80 -8.12
C LEU A 71 9.90 3.30 -9.01
N ILE A 72 10.03 2.79 -10.23
CA ILE A 72 11.07 3.22 -11.17
C ILE A 72 10.91 4.69 -11.58
N GLU A 73 9.69 5.24 -11.57
CA GLU A 73 9.44 6.67 -11.81
C GLU A 73 10.13 7.58 -10.78
N PHE A 74 10.51 7.03 -9.63
CA PHE A 74 11.15 7.74 -8.54
C PHE A 74 12.65 7.45 -8.43
N GLU A 75 13.26 6.76 -9.39
CA GLU A 75 14.69 6.47 -9.37
C GLU A 75 15.53 7.75 -9.18
N GLY A 76 16.50 7.69 -8.26
CA GLY A 76 17.34 8.82 -7.88
C GLY A 76 16.67 9.81 -6.91
N GLN A 77 15.39 9.65 -6.58
CA GLN A 77 14.69 10.45 -5.57
C GLN A 77 14.72 9.77 -4.20
N THR A 78 14.32 10.51 -3.17
CA THR A 78 14.14 9.94 -1.82
C THR A 78 12.90 9.05 -1.80
N LEU A 79 13.01 7.84 -1.21
CA LEU A 79 11.92 6.87 -1.09
C LEU A 79 10.71 7.44 -0.34
N TYR A 80 10.96 8.41 0.54
CA TYR A 80 9.94 9.16 1.24
C TYR A 80 10.12 10.68 1.02
N PRO A 81 9.04 11.47 1.07
CA PRO A 81 7.63 11.06 1.15
C PRO A 81 6.96 10.89 -0.22
N LYS A 82 7.61 11.32 -1.31
CA LYS A 82 6.98 11.48 -2.63
C LYS A 82 6.47 10.16 -3.24
N PRO A 83 7.26 9.07 -3.32
CA PRO A 83 6.78 7.80 -3.87
C PRO A 83 5.55 7.27 -3.11
N LEU A 84 5.58 7.29 -1.78
CA LEU A 84 4.47 6.86 -0.95
C LEU A 84 3.21 7.72 -1.18
N ALA A 85 3.36 9.05 -1.21
CA ALA A 85 2.25 9.96 -1.46
C ALA A 85 1.64 9.74 -2.86
N HIS A 86 2.48 9.47 -3.87
CA HIS A 86 2.03 9.17 -5.21
C HIS A 86 1.19 7.88 -5.25
N VAL A 87 1.68 6.79 -4.67
CA VAL A 87 0.93 5.51 -4.58
C VAL A 87 -0.43 5.73 -3.92
N LEU A 88 -0.46 6.42 -2.76
CA LEU A 88 -1.71 6.67 -2.03
C LEU A 88 -2.69 7.53 -2.83
N SER A 89 -2.20 8.56 -3.52
CA SER A 89 -3.03 9.42 -4.37
C SER A 89 -3.61 8.65 -5.57
N THR A 90 -2.80 7.82 -6.22
CA THR A 90 -3.23 6.99 -7.37
C THR A 90 -4.31 5.99 -6.94
N GLU A 91 -4.11 5.29 -5.82
CA GLU A 91 -5.12 4.37 -5.27
C GLU A 91 -6.43 5.07 -4.91
N LYS A 92 -6.36 6.28 -4.32
CA LYS A 92 -7.57 7.07 -4.00
C LYS A 92 -8.37 7.40 -5.26
N GLU A 93 -7.72 7.86 -6.32
CA GLU A 93 -8.43 8.17 -7.57
C GLU A 93 -9.00 6.91 -8.23
N HIS A 94 -8.32 5.76 -8.13
CA HIS A 94 -8.87 4.48 -8.58
C HIS A 94 -10.13 4.08 -7.79
N VAL A 95 -10.11 4.15 -6.46
CA VAL A 95 -11.27 3.84 -5.61
C VAL A 95 -12.43 4.79 -5.91
N LYS A 96 -12.17 6.09 -6.00
CA LYS A 96 -13.18 7.11 -6.33
C LYS A 96 -13.83 6.88 -7.69
N SER A 97 -13.02 6.59 -8.71
CA SER A 97 -13.51 6.26 -10.06
C SER A 97 -14.37 5.00 -10.03
N THR A 98 -13.95 3.99 -9.27
CA THR A 98 -14.67 2.72 -9.15
C THR A 98 -15.99 2.87 -8.40
N LEU A 99 -16.04 3.64 -7.31
CA LEU A 99 -17.28 4.01 -6.62
C LEU A 99 -18.28 4.66 -7.59
N LYS A 100 -17.83 5.65 -8.37
CA LYS A 100 -18.68 6.33 -9.34
C LYS A 100 -19.26 5.38 -10.39
N LYS A 101 -18.42 4.48 -10.93
CA LYS A 101 -18.85 3.47 -11.90
C LYS A 101 -19.83 2.46 -11.30
N THR A 102 -19.58 2.04 -10.07
CA THR A 102 -20.42 1.09 -9.31
C THR A 102 -21.81 1.68 -9.04
N LEU A 103 -21.85 2.94 -8.59
CA LEU A 103 -23.10 3.68 -8.37
C LEU A 103 -23.89 3.83 -9.67
N TRP A 104 -23.23 4.28 -10.74
CA TRP A 104 -23.86 4.43 -12.05
C TRP A 104 -24.42 3.10 -12.58
N ALA A 105 -23.67 2.01 -12.47
CA ALA A 105 -24.14 0.69 -12.85
C ALA A 105 -25.39 0.28 -12.04
N GLN A 106 -25.40 0.52 -10.74
CA GLN A 106 -26.54 0.23 -9.88
C GLN A 106 -27.78 1.06 -10.26
N ASP A 107 -27.62 2.36 -10.53
CA ASP A 107 -28.71 3.26 -10.93
C ASP A 107 -29.33 2.84 -12.26
N THR A 108 -28.50 2.39 -13.22
CA THR A 108 -29.00 1.89 -14.51
C THR A 108 -29.80 0.59 -14.42
N MET A 109 -29.75 -0.11 -13.28
CA MET A 109 -30.48 -1.36 -13.03
C MET A 109 -31.84 -1.16 -12.34
N GLN A 110 -32.31 0.09 -12.20
CA GLN A 110 -33.60 0.40 -11.60
C GLN A 110 -34.83 0.01 -12.46
N ASP A 111 -34.65 -0.58 -13.65
CA ASP A 111 -35.78 -1.11 -14.42
C ASP A 111 -36.47 -2.26 -13.64
N PRO A 112 -37.75 -2.08 -13.23
CA PRO A 112 -38.49 -3.06 -12.45
C PRO A 112 -38.65 -4.41 -13.15
N ARG A 113 -38.49 -4.48 -14.48
CA ARG A 113 -38.63 -5.71 -15.27
C ARG A 113 -37.36 -6.57 -15.30
N THR A 114 -36.20 -5.98 -15.03
CA THR A 114 -34.87 -6.64 -15.10
C THR A 114 -34.13 -6.63 -13.77
N SER A 115 -34.75 -6.12 -12.70
CA SER A 115 -34.22 -6.04 -11.35
C SER A 115 -33.75 -7.41 -10.82
N ASN A 116 -32.45 -7.67 -10.94
CA ASN A 116 -31.80 -8.80 -10.34
C ASN A 116 -31.39 -8.43 -8.91
N LEU A 117 -32.18 -8.90 -7.93
CA LEU A 117 -31.96 -8.63 -6.52
C LEU A 117 -30.55 -9.03 -6.04
N ALA A 118 -30.02 -10.16 -6.52
CA ALA A 118 -28.69 -10.63 -6.15
C ALA A 118 -27.59 -9.71 -6.68
N LEU A 119 -27.77 -9.19 -7.89
CA LEU A 119 -26.85 -8.23 -8.48
C LEU A 119 -26.87 -6.90 -7.73
N ARG A 120 -28.05 -6.42 -7.33
CA ARG A 120 -28.18 -5.21 -6.51
C ARG A 120 -27.48 -5.34 -5.16
N GLN A 121 -27.68 -6.46 -4.47
CA GLN A 121 -26.98 -6.77 -3.22
C GLN A 121 -25.46 -6.82 -3.40
N THR A 122 -24.99 -7.31 -4.55
CA THR A 122 -23.56 -7.30 -4.88
C THR A 122 -23.04 -5.88 -5.03
N TYR A 123 -23.77 -5.00 -5.73
CA TYR A 123 -23.41 -3.58 -5.84
C TYR A 123 -23.42 -2.86 -4.49
N ASP A 124 -24.44 -3.09 -3.65
CA ASP A 124 -24.50 -2.52 -2.30
C ASP A 124 -23.26 -2.89 -1.47
N LYS A 125 -22.85 -4.16 -1.54
CA LYS A 125 -21.64 -4.64 -0.88
C LYS A 125 -20.39 -3.96 -1.44
N CYS A 126 -20.25 -3.90 -2.77
CA CYS A 126 -19.11 -3.25 -3.40
C CYS A 126 -19.02 -1.76 -3.01
N LEU A 127 -20.14 -1.04 -2.97
CA LEU A 127 -20.17 0.35 -2.54
C LEU A 127 -19.67 0.50 -1.10
N ALA A 128 -20.15 -0.34 -0.18
CA ALA A 128 -19.67 -0.34 1.20
C ALA A 128 -18.17 -0.63 1.30
N ASP A 129 -17.69 -1.68 0.63
CA ASP A 129 -16.28 -2.07 0.65
C ASP A 129 -15.37 -0.96 0.09
N TYR A 130 -15.76 -0.32 -1.02
CA TYR A 130 -14.97 0.77 -1.60
C TYR A 130 -15.07 2.08 -0.80
N THR A 131 -16.18 2.34 -0.11
CA THR A 131 -16.27 3.47 0.83
C THR A 131 -15.33 3.27 2.00
N GLU A 132 -15.28 2.07 2.59
CA GLU A 132 -14.33 1.74 3.65
C GLU A 132 -12.88 1.86 3.17
N ALA A 133 -12.57 1.38 1.95
CA ALA A 133 -11.25 1.51 1.36
C ALA A 133 -10.82 2.98 1.20
N MET A 134 -11.73 3.86 0.76
CA MET A 134 -11.46 5.30 0.66
C MET A 134 -11.11 5.92 2.02
N ASP A 135 -11.84 5.54 3.08
CA ASP A 135 -11.58 5.99 4.43
C ASP A 135 -10.22 5.51 4.95
N MET A 136 -9.85 4.25 4.66
CA MET A 136 -8.54 3.69 5.00
C MET A 136 -7.41 4.45 4.29
N LEU A 137 -7.54 4.73 3.00
CA LEU A 137 -6.56 5.47 2.22
C LEU A 137 -6.41 6.92 2.72
N THR A 138 -7.51 7.57 3.07
CA THR A 138 -7.49 8.93 3.65
C THR A 138 -6.76 8.97 4.99
N ARG A 139 -6.94 7.94 5.84
CA ARG A 139 -6.17 7.80 7.09
C ARG A 139 -4.69 7.56 6.82
N ALA A 140 -4.36 6.68 5.86
CA ALA A 140 -2.98 6.37 5.50
C ALA A 140 -2.24 7.60 4.97
N GLU A 141 -2.87 8.40 4.11
CA GLU A 141 -2.33 9.66 3.60
C GLU A 141 -2.05 10.64 4.74
N LYS A 142 -3.01 10.85 5.65
CA LYS A 142 -2.82 11.71 6.81
C LYS A 142 -1.67 11.24 7.71
N SER A 143 -1.53 9.93 7.92
CA SER A 143 -0.41 9.36 8.69
C SER A 143 0.94 9.55 7.99
N ALA A 144 0.98 9.44 6.66
CA ALA A 144 2.18 9.70 5.88
C ALA A 144 2.59 11.19 5.90
N GLU A 145 1.62 12.11 5.96
CA GLU A 145 1.86 13.55 6.12
C GLU A 145 2.40 13.93 7.50
N ILE A 146 2.01 13.22 8.57
CA ILE A 146 2.55 13.46 9.93
C ILE A 146 4.06 13.16 10.01
N SER A 147 4.60 12.35 9.10
CA SER A 147 6.05 12.05 9.03
C SER A 147 6.88 13.20 8.41
N ARG A 148 6.25 14.33 8.07
CA ARG A 148 6.84 15.51 7.41
C ARG A 148 7.17 16.66 8.38
N HIS A 149 6.90 16.50 9.68
CA HIS A 149 7.18 17.44 10.76
C HIS A 149 8.07 16.80 11.82
#